data_AF-A0A563C6T9-F1
#
_entry.id   AF-A0A563C6T9-F1
#
_cell.length_a   1.000
_cell.length_b   1.000
_cell.length_c   1.000
_cell.angle_alpha   90.00
_cell.angle_beta   90.00
_cell.angle_gamma   90.00
#
_symmetry.space_group_name_H-M   'P 1'
#
loop_
_entity.id
_entity.type
_entity.pdbx_description
1 polymer ?
#
loop_
_entity_poly.entity_id
_entity_poly.type
_entity_poly.pdbx_seq_one_letter_code
_entity_poly.pdbx_strand_id
1 'polypeptide(L)'
;MEYITSVVLEKIYNVRWWDYTTASLLHLNGRISLETSIGFGVGGIFILHLIQPFFSRLLAPLNPLSLLVISGLLLIIFVADILLSLIAISNIKGVFKGGTVDLTAEIKRFSINYYKKASRLSRRLAHTAMHHVGNAQKEAKRRVKTTFSSKSPKK
;
A
#
# COMPACT_ATOMS: atom_id res chain seq x y z
N MET A 1 -13.79 11.12 -16.06
CA MET A 1 -13.52 11.45 -14.64
C MET A 1 -12.06 11.82 -14.39
N GLU A 2 -11.09 10.96 -14.74
CA GLU A 2 -9.65 11.22 -14.52
C GLU A 2 -9.14 12.52 -15.18
N TYR A 3 -9.67 12.90 -16.34
CA TYR A 3 -9.30 14.16 -17.00
C TYR A 3 -9.76 15.38 -16.19
N ILE A 4 -11.00 15.33 -15.70
CA ILE A 4 -11.61 16.44 -14.95
C ILE A 4 -10.93 16.58 -13.60
N THR A 5 -10.65 15.48 -12.90
CA THR A 5 -9.91 15.53 -11.63
C THR A 5 -8.50 16.04 -11.82
N SER A 6 -7.80 15.64 -12.89
CA SER A 6 -6.47 16.17 -13.21
C SER A 6 -6.49 17.68 -13.47
N VAL A 7 -7.49 18.18 -14.20
CA VAL A 7 -7.61 19.62 -14.51
C VAL A 7 -8.02 20.42 -13.28
N VAL A 8 -8.92 19.90 -12.45
CA VAL A 8 -9.35 20.56 -11.21
C VAL A 8 -8.21 20.63 -10.19
N LEU A 9 -7.48 19.54 -9.98
CA LEU A 9 -6.34 19.54 -9.05
C LEU A 9 -5.21 20.45 -9.54
N GLU A 10 -4.92 20.49 -10.83
CA GLU A 10 -3.92 21.39 -11.39
C GLU A 10 -4.34 22.86 -11.25
N LYS A 11 -5.64 23.17 -11.40
CA LYS A 11 -6.13 24.54 -11.25
C LYS A 11 -6.16 25.02 -9.80
N ILE A 12 -6.30 24.11 -8.83
CA ILE A 12 -6.26 24.43 -7.39
C ILE A 12 -4.81 24.50 -6.88
N TYR A 13 -3.95 23.57 -7.31
CA TYR A 13 -2.61 23.40 -6.72
C TYR A 13 -1.46 23.84 -7.62
N ASN A 14 -1.70 24.21 -8.88
CA ASN A 14 -0.68 24.57 -9.89
C ASN A 14 0.46 23.54 -10.04
N VAL A 15 0.24 22.30 -9.62
CA VAL A 15 1.23 21.21 -9.68
C VAL A 15 0.65 20.07 -10.50
N ARG A 16 1.47 19.60 -11.46
CA ARG A 16 1.18 18.40 -12.24
C ARG A 16 1.64 17.17 -11.47
N TRP A 17 0.68 16.42 -10.94
CA TRP A 17 0.93 15.27 -10.05
C TRP A 17 1.43 14.03 -10.77
N TRP A 18 1.18 13.91 -12.07
CA TRP A 18 1.69 12.83 -12.91
C TRP A 18 1.83 13.29 -14.37
N ASP A 19 2.88 12.80 -15.02
CA ASP A 19 3.16 13.09 -16.44
C ASP A 19 3.39 11.76 -17.18
N TYR A 20 2.40 11.32 -17.97
CA TYR A 20 2.45 10.08 -18.75
C TYR A 20 2.98 10.30 -20.17
N THR A 21 3.59 11.46 -20.45
CA THR A 21 4.04 11.83 -21.80
C THR A 21 5.12 10.90 -22.37
N THR A 22 5.86 10.16 -21.53
CA THR A 22 6.95 9.26 -21.95
C THR A 22 6.64 7.76 -21.83
N ALA A 23 5.51 7.37 -21.23
CA ALA A 23 5.32 5.99 -20.75
C ALA A 23 4.26 5.15 -21.51
N SER A 24 3.30 5.77 -22.20
CA SER A 24 2.25 5.04 -22.95
C SER A 24 2.09 5.63 -24.35
N LEU A 25 1.88 4.78 -25.37
CA LEU A 25 1.72 5.16 -26.79
C LEU A 25 0.34 5.77 -27.12
N LEU A 26 -0.66 5.56 -26.25
CA LEU A 26 -2.01 6.10 -26.38
C LEU A 26 -2.35 6.92 -25.13
N HIS A 27 -2.07 8.22 -25.22
CA HIS A 27 -2.07 9.17 -24.12
C HIS A 27 -2.84 10.41 -24.57
N LEU A 28 -3.99 10.68 -23.95
CA LEU A 28 -4.70 11.95 -24.14
C LEU A 28 -3.95 13.03 -23.35
N ASN A 29 -3.23 13.92 -24.04
CA ASN A 29 -2.50 15.05 -23.47
C ASN A 29 -1.51 14.68 -22.33
N GLY A 30 -1.04 13.43 -22.26
CA GLY A 30 -0.15 12.97 -21.17
C GLY A 30 -0.78 12.98 -19.77
N ARG A 31 -2.12 13.01 -19.68
CA ARG A 31 -2.90 13.09 -18.42
C ARG A 31 -3.63 11.79 -18.09
N ILE A 32 -3.97 11.00 -19.10
CA ILE A 32 -4.60 9.69 -18.97
C ILE A 32 -3.83 8.70 -19.85
N SER A 33 -3.40 7.58 -19.27
CA SER A 33 -2.95 6.40 -20.01
C SER A 33 -4.15 5.51 -20.30
N LEU A 34 -4.42 5.27 -21.58
CA LEU A 34 -5.52 4.38 -22.00
C LEU A 34 -5.31 2.96 -21.46
N GLU A 35 -4.06 2.51 -21.38
CA GLU A 35 -3.65 1.19 -20.86
C GLU A 35 -4.07 0.98 -19.39
N THR A 36 -3.88 1.98 -18.53
CA THR A 36 -4.27 1.87 -17.12
C THR A 36 -5.79 1.90 -16.98
N SER A 37 -6.48 2.73 -17.77
CA SER A 37 -7.94 2.80 -17.77
C SER A 37 -8.55 1.47 -18.22
N ILE A 38 -7.99 0.84 -19.26
CA ILE A 38 -8.36 -0.51 -19.69
C ILE A 38 -8.06 -1.53 -18.58
N GLY A 39 -6.91 -1.45 -17.92
CA GLY A 39 -6.57 -2.31 -16.79
C GLY A 39 -7.58 -2.21 -15.63
N PHE A 40 -8.01 -1.00 -15.28
CA PHE A 40 -9.07 -0.77 -14.30
C PHE A 40 -10.43 -1.26 -14.78
N GLY A 41 -10.76 -1.09 -16.06
CA GLY A 41 -11.99 -1.63 -16.66
C GLY A 41 -12.04 -3.16 -16.62
N VAL A 42 -10.96 -3.83 -17.03
CA VAL A 42 -10.82 -5.29 -16.97
C VAL A 42 -10.82 -5.77 -15.51
N GLY A 43 -10.10 -5.07 -14.63
CA GLY A 43 -10.12 -5.34 -13.19
C GLY A 43 -11.51 -5.20 -12.57
N GLY A 44 -12.28 -4.20 -12.98
CA GLY A 44 -13.67 -4.02 -12.55
C GLY A 44 -14.57 -5.16 -13.02
N ILE A 45 -14.45 -5.58 -14.28
CA ILE A 45 -15.17 -6.75 -14.81
C ILE A 45 -14.80 -8.01 -14.01
N PHE A 46 -13.52 -8.21 -13.72
CA PHE A 46 -13.02 -9.32 -12.93
C PHE A 46 -13.59 -9.33 -11.51
N ILE A 47 -13.62 -8.16 -10.84
CA ILE A 47 -14.22 -8.03 -9.51
C ILE A 47 -15.71 -8.40 -9.56
N LEU A 48 -16.46 -7.87 -10.52
CA LEU A 48 -17.91 -8.11 -10.62
C LEU A 48 -18.25 -9.56 -10.99
N HIS A 49 -17.47 -10.21 -11.84
CA HIS A 49 -17.79 -11.55 -12.35
C HIS A 49 -17.15 -12.68 -11.57
N LEU A 50 -16.06 -12.43 -10.82
CA LEU A 50 -15.39 -13.47 -10.05
C LEU A 50 -15.50 -13.20 -8.55
N ILE A 51 -15.10 -11.99 -8.12
CA ILE A 51 -14.98 -11.68 -6.70
C ILE A 51 -16.36 -11.54 -6.05
N GLN A 52 -17.26 -10.76 -6.66
CA GLN A 52 -18.62 -10.57 -6.15
C GLN A 52 -19.41 -11.89 -6.04
N PRO A 53 -19.51 -12.75 -7.07
CA PRO A 53 -20.23 -14.02 -6.94
C PRO A 53 -19.53 -15.01 -6.00
N PHE A 54 -18.21 -14.95 -5.85
CA PHE A 54 -17.49 -15.76 -4.86
C PHE A 54 -17.90 -15.37 -3.43
N PHE A 55 -17.88 -14.08 -3.10
CA PHE A 55 -18.32 -13.59 -1.79
C PHE A 55 -19.81 -13.78 -1.57
N SER A 56 -20.65 -13.58 -2.60
CA SER A 56 -22.09 -13.79 -2.44
C SER A 56 -22.41 -15.26 -2.15
N ARG A 57 -21.72 -16.22 -2.77
CA ARG A 57 -21.87 -17.66 -2.43
C ARG A 57 -21.33 -17.99 -1.04
N LEU A 58 -20.21 -17.39 -0.64
CA LEU A 58 -19.62 -17.61 0.68
C LEU A 58 -20.49 -17.06 1.82
N LEU A 59 -21.15 -15.92 1.56
CA LEU A 59 -21.98 -15.22 2.56
C LEU A 59 -23.47 -15.61 2.47
N ALA A 60 -23.94 -16.16 1.35
CA ALA A 60 -25.33 -16.65 1.18
C ALA A 60 -25.84 -17.60 2.28
N PRO A 61 -25.05 -18.54 2.83
CA PRO A 61 -25.52 -19.40 3.91
C PRO A 61 -25.60 -18.71 5.28
N LEU A 62 -25.11 -17.48 5.42
CA LEU A 62 -25.13 -16.75 6.68
C LEU A 62 -26.45 -15.99 6.88
N ASN A 63 -27.01 -16.09 8.08
CA ASN A 63 -28.18 -15.32 8.49
C ASN A 63 -27.84 -13.81 8.49
N PRO A 64 -28.71 -12.90 8.01
CA PRO A 64 -28.46 -11.47 8.02
C PRO A 64 -28.02 -10.90 9.38
N LEU A 65 -28.52 -11.46 10.48
CA LEU A 65 -28.13 -11.05 11.83
C LEU A 65 -26.64 -11.38 12.13
N SER A 66 -26.17 -12.56 11.71
CA SER A 66 -24.78 -12.98 11.85
C SER A 66 -23.85 -12.12 10.98
N LEU A 67 -24.28 -11.79 9.76
CA LEU A 67 -23.52 -10.91 8.86
C LEU A 67 -23.37 -9.50 9.43
N LEU A 68 -24.42 -8.96 10.05
CA LEU A 68 -24.39 -7.65 10.71
C LEU A 68 -23.43 -7.65 11.90
N VAL A 69 -23.47 -8.68 12.74
CA VAL A 69 -22.57 -8.80 13.90
C VAL A 69 -21.11 -8.92 13.46
N ILE A 70 -20.82 -9.78 12.48
CA ILE A 70 -19.46 -9.98 11.96
C ILE A 70 -18.93 -8.70 11.30
N SER A 71 -19.74 -8.04 10.46
CA SER A 71 -19.33 -6.80 9.80
C SER A 71 -19.12 -5.65 10.80
N GLY A 72 -19.98 -5.53 11.82
CA GLY A 72 -19.81 -4.58 12.92
C GLY A 72 -18.53 -4.83 13.72
N LEU A 73 -18.25 -6.09 14.06
CA LEU A 73 -17.01 -6.45 14.76
C LEU A 73 -15.76 -6.14 13.94
N LEU A 74 -15.76 -6.51 12.65
CA LEU A 74 -14.66 -6.20 11.73
C LEU A 74 -14.45 -4.70 11.57
N LEU A 75 -15.54 -3.93 11.49
CA LEU A 75 -15.48 -2.47 11.40
C LEU A 75 -14.84 -1.86 12.66
N ILE A 76 -15.23 -2.32 13.85
CA ILE A 76 -14.64 -1.85 15.11
C ILE A 76 -13.14 -2.15 15.16
N ILE A 77 -12.72 -3.36 14.79
CA ILE A 77 -11.31 -3.74 14.72
C ILE A 77 -10.56 -2.86 13.71
N PHE A 78 -11.13 -2.64 12.53
CA PHE A 78 -10.54 -1.81 11.50
C PHE A 78 -10.37 -0.35 11.93
N VAL A 79 -11.40 0.22 12.55
CA VAL A 79 -11.33 1.59 13.10
C VAL A 79 -10.29 1.67 14.21
N ALA A 80 -10.23 0.69 15.11
CA ALA A 80 -9.22 0.64 16.15
C ALA A 80 -7.79 0.56 15.58
N ASP A 81 -7.59 -0.25 14.53
CA ASP A 81 -6.31 -0.37 13.83
C ASP A 81 -5.89 0.95 13.15
N ILE A 82 -6.83 1.64 12.49
CA ILE A 82 -6.59 2.96 11.91
C ILE A 82 -6.22 3.96 13.01
N LEU A 83 -6.98 4.02 14.11
CA LEU A 83 -6.71 4.94 15.20
C LEU A 83 -5.35 4.68 15.83
N LEU A 84 -5.00 3.41 16.09
CA LEU A 84 -3.70 3.04 16.61
C LEU A 84 -2.57 3.42 15.64
N SER A 85 -2.76 3.17 14.35
CA SER A 85 -1.81 3.54 13.30
C SER A 85 -1.62 5.05 13.22
N LEU A 86 -2.70 5.83 13.30
CA LEU A 86 -2.65 7.30 13.32
C LEU A 86 -1.97 7.84 14.57
N ILE A 87 -2.27 7.30 15.75
CA ILE A 87 -1.62 7.66 17.02
C ILE A 87 -0.12 7.33 16.95
N ALA A 88 0.25 6.16 16.42
CA ALA A 88 1.65 5.78 16.23
C ALA A 88 2.34 6.78 15.30
N ILE A 89 1.78 7.07 14.12
CA ILE A 89 2.35 8.04 13.18
C ILE A 89 2.45 9.44 13.80
N SER A 90 1.45 9.88 14.55
CA SER A 90 1.42 11.20 15.21
C SER A 90 2.48 11.33 16.32
N ASN A 91 2.64 10.29 17.15
CA ASN A 91 3.71 10.24 18.15
C ASN A 91 5.10 10.28 17.51
N ILE A 92 5.29 9.60 16.38
CA ILE A 92 6.58 9.63 15.69
C ILE A 92 6.79 11.00 15.01
N LYS A 93 5.73 11.65 14.48
CA LYS A 93 5.79 13.05 13.98
C LYS A 93 6.27 14.06 15.04
N GLY A 94 5.94 13.86 16.32
CA GLY A 94 6.48 14.67 17.42
C GLY A 94 8.01 14.54 17.60
N VAL A 95 8.56 13.37 17.31
CA VAL A 95 10.02 13.08 17.30
C VAL A 95 10.67 13.59 16.00
N PHE A 96 9.91 13.76 14.92
CA PHE A 96 10.37 14.19 13.59
C PHE A 96 10.46 15.71 13.39
N LYS A 97 10.49 16.53 14.45
CA LYS A 97 10.76 17.98 14.34
C LYS A 97 12.21 18.33 13.89
N GLY A 98 12.99 17.38 13.37
CA GLY A 98 14.35 17.59 12.89
C GLY A 98 14.76 16.61 11.79
N GLY A 99 14.39 16.90 10.54
CA GLY A 99 15.02 16.34 9.35
C GLY A 99 14.39 15.08 8.73
N THR A 100 14.93 14.68 7.57
CA THR A 100 14.48 13.56 6.71
C THR A 100 14.76 12.21 7.38
N VAL A 101 13.98 11.86 8.39
CA VAL A 101 14.10 10.56 9.04
C VAL A 101 13.27 9.56 8.24
N ASP A 102 13.91 8.49 7.80
CA ASP A 102 13.26 7.37 7.09
C ASP A 102 12.29 6.67 8.04
N LEU A 103 10.99 6.91 7.86
CA LEU A 103 9.90 6.33 8.66
C LEU A 103 10.04 4.80 8.80
N THR A 104 10.56 4.14 7.76
CA THR A 104 10.77 2.69 7.74
C THR A 104 11.79 2.25 8.78
N ALA A 105 12.87 3.00 8.94
CA ALA A 105 13.93 2.69 9.90
C ALA A 105 13.47 2.92 11.34
N GLU A 106 12.67 3.96 11.56
CA GLU A 106 12.21 4.33 12.89
C GLU A 106 11.09 3.41 13.39
N ILE A 107 10.12 3.06 12.53
CA ILE A 107 9.09 2.05 12.85
C ILE A 107 9.77 0.73 13.21
N LYS A 108 10.80 0.32 12.46
CA LYS A 108 11.58 -0.89 12.77
C LYS A 108 12.26 -0.81 14.13
N ARG A 109 12.84 0.34 14.49
CA ARG A 109 13.46 0.57 15.82
C ARG A 109 12.42 0.52 16.95
N PHE A 110 11.28 1.17 16.78
CA PHE A 110 10.18 1.15 17.75
C PHE A 110 9.64 -0.27 17.96
N SER A 111 9.41 -1.03 16.89
CA SER A 111 9.01 -2.45 17.00
C SER A 111 10.04 -3.25 17.79
N ILE A 112 11.34 -3.11 17.48
CA ILE A 112 12.41 -3.79 18.23
C ILE A 112 12.36 -3.42 19.71
N ASN A 113 12.21 -2.15 20.04
CA ASN A 113 12.23 -1.69 21.43
C ASN A 113 11.01 -2.20 22.21
N TYR A 114 9.84 -2.22 21.57
CA TYR A 114 8.62 -2.81 22.12
C TYR A 114 8.78 -4.32 22.36
N TYR A 115 9.27 -5.08 21.36
CA TYR A 115 9.49 -6.53 21.49
C TYR A 115 10.61 -6.89 22.48
N LYS A 116 11.64 -6.05 22.63
CA LYS A 116 12.70 -6.22 23.64
C LYS A 116 12.19 -6.11 25.06
N LYS A 117 11.14 -5.29 25.30
CA LYS A 117 10.52 -5.12 26.61
C LYS A 117 9.58 -6.28 26.99
N ALA A 118 9.10 -7.05 26.01
CA ALA A 118 8.06 -8.07 26.22
C ALA A 118 8.54 -9.43 26.77
N SER A 119 9.73 -9.95 26.44
CA SER A 119 10.32 -11.19 27.02
C SER A 119 11.68 -11.57 26.37
N ARG A 120 12.46 -12.48 27.00
CA ARG A 120 13.68 -13.09 26.40
C ARG A 120 13.38 -13.89 25.12
N LEU A 121 12.20 -14.48 25.02
CA LEU A 121 11.78 -15.31 23.88
C LEU A 121 11.37 -14.46 22.66
N SER A 122 10.57 -13.40 22.88
CA SER A 122 10.18 -12.45 21.84
C SER A 122 11.39 -11.78 21.19
N ARG A 123 12.46 -11.55 21.95
CA ARG A 123 13.74 -11.04 21.42
C ARG A 123 14.37 -11.96 20.37
N ARG A 124 14.34 -13.28 20.59
CA ARG A 124 14.90 -14.26 19.62
C ARG A 124 14.06 -14.32 18.36
N LEU A 125 12.74 -14.37 18.51
CA LEU A 125 11.80 -14.41 17.38
C LEU A 125 11.89 -13.14 16.53
N ALA A 126 11.89 -11.96 17.16
CA ALA A 126 12.02 -10.68 16.47
C ALA A 126 13.35 -10.56 15.72
N HIS A 127 14.46 -10.99 16.32
CA HIS A 127 15.77 -10.96 15.67
C HIS A 127 15.81 -11.85 14.42
N THR A 128 15.33 -13.09 14.53
CA THR A 128 15.31 -14.04 13.41
C THR A 128 14.39 -13.57 12.28
N ALA A 129 13.19 -13.10 12.60
CA ALA A 129 12.25 -12.57 11.62
C ALA A 129 12.82 -11.34 10.89
N MET A 130 13.45 -10.40 11.61
CA MET A 130 14.03 -9.21 11.00
C MET A 130 15.27 -9.50 10.15
N HIS A 131 16.07 -10.52 10.52
CA HIS A 131 17.18 -10.97 9.69
C HIS A 131 16.68 -11.53 8.34
N HIS A 132 15.61 -12.32 8.38
CA HIS A 132 14.98 -12.85 7.15
C HIS A 132 14.39 -11.74 6.29
N VAL A 133 13.67 -10.77 6.88
CA VAL A 133 13.15 -9.62 6.15
C VAL A 133 14.27 -8.78 5.53
N GLY A 134 15.38 -8.57 6.25
CA GLY A 134 16.54 -7.84 5.74
C GLY A 134 17.20 -8.52 4.53
N ASN A 135 17.31 -9.85 4.57
CA ASN A 135 17.86 -10.62 3.44
C ASN A 135 16.90 -10.62 2.25
N ALA A 136 15.60 -10.78 2.48
CA ALA A 136 14.57 -10.69 1.45
C ALA A 136 14.58 -9.33 0.75
N GLN A 137 14.74 -8.22 1.50
CA GLN A 137 14.83 -6.89 0.91
C GLN A 137 16.13 -6.68 0.12
N LYS A 138 17.27 -7.20 0.58
CA LYS A 138 18.53 -7.15 -0.18
C LYS A 138 18.41 -7.94 -1.49
N GLU A 139 17.75 -9.09 -1.46
CA GLU A 139 17.53 -9.91 -2.63
C GLU A 139 16.56 -9.23 -3.61
N ALA A 140 15.45 -8.68 -3.12
CA ALA A 140 14.52 -7.88 -3.93
C ALA A 140 15.23 -6.68 -4.58
N LYS A 141 16.07 -5.96 -3.83
CA LYS A 141 16.85 -4.82 -4.36
C LYS A 141 17.89 -5.27 -5.41
N ARG A 142 18.52 -6.43 -5.23
CA ARG A 142 19.42 -7.03 -6.23
C ARG A 142 18.65 -7.42 -7.49
N ARG A 143 17.50 -8.08 -7.34
CA ARG A 143 16.62 -8.49 -8.46
C ARG A 143 16.12 -7.28 -9.25
N VAL A 144 15.65 -6.24 -8.57
CA VAL A 144 15.28 -4.95 -9.17
C VAL A 144 16.47 -4.39 -9.94
N LYS A 145 17.66 -4.27 -9.31
CA LYS A 145 18.86 -3.76 -9.98
C LYS A 145 19.25 -4.57 -11.22
N THR A 146 19.17 -5.91 -11.18
CA THR A 146 19.49 -6.76 -12.33
C THR A 146 18.46 -6.61 -13.45
N THR A 147 17.17 -6.54 -13.13
CA THR A 147 16.09 -6.37 -14.12
C THR A 147 16.13 -5.00 -14.81
N PHE A 148 16.47 -3.94 -14.07
CA PHE A 148 16.63 -2.60 -14.64
C PHE A 148 17.99 -2.41 -15.33
N SER A 149 19.04 -3.14 -14.93
CA SER A 149 20.35 -3.11 -15.59
C SER A 149 20.40 -3.93 -16.89
N SER A 150 19.56 -4.96 -17.06
CA SER A 150 19.51 -5.78 -18.28
C SER A 150 18.68 -5.15 -19.40
N LYS A 151 17.96 -4.05 -19.14
CA LYS A 151 17.07 -3.36 -20.09
C LYS A 151 17.67 -2.09 -20.71
N SER A 152 18.94 -1.79 -20.48
CA SER A 152 19.63 -0.68 -21.16
C SER A 152 20.06 -1.15 -22.57
N PRO A 153 19.52 -0.58 -23.66
CA PRO A 153 19.93 -0.94 -25.00
C PRO A 153 21.36 -0.44 -25.22
N LYS A 154 22.24 -1.30 -25.72
CA LYS A 154 23.53 -0.87 -26.26
C LYS A 154 23.25 0.13 -27.40
N LYS A 155 23.88 1.30 -27.29
CA LYS A 155 23.93 2.33 -28.34
C LYS A 155 24.30 1.74 -29.69
#